data_AF-A0A1F1ZP76-F1
#
_entry.id   AF-A0A1F1ZP76-F1
#
_cell.length_a   1.000
_cell.length_b   1.000
_cell.length_c   1.000
_cell.angle_alpha   90.00
_cell.angle_beta   90.00
_cell.angle_gamma   90.00
#
_symmetry.space_group_name_H-M   'P 1'
#
loop_
_entity.id
_entity.type
_entity.pdbx_description
1 polymer ?
#
loop_
_entity_poly.entity_id
_entity_poly.type
_entity_poly.pdbx_seq_one_letter_code
_entity_poly.pdbx_strand_id
1 'polypeptide(L)'
;MARIRTIKPQFWRSPDVMELDYFQRLLFIGLWNLADDEGRGVYDPASIAADLFLTEFSLNPHGIITDVSRAFSEYSSRSMVAVYEVKKRQFFQILQWQEHQRVNRASKSQIPPMTSWNEETKLISEDSLNTHGGLTLGIRNKEQGIRNKEKDMSEPSSDVSAPKPNTYPTEFEQWWQAYPRHKNASKKKSLNSWRKALKVIDADHLLELTRAYAMNPGVDEIRLIPHPTTWLNEQRWESVNDADTQPLPHKRKGGWDFGRYDDHPPVIDAEVYPMREIAQ
;
A
#
# COMPACT_ATOMS: atom_id res chain seq x y z
N MET A 1 8.27 -14.57 0.95
CA MET A 1 7.24 -14.51 -0.12
C MET A 1 7.55 -13.30 -0.96
N ALA A 2 7.70 -13.48 -2.27
CA ALA A 2 8.00 -12.40 -3.20
C ALA A 2 6.87 -11.35 -3.19
N ARG A 3 7.24 -10.07 -3.29
CA ARG A 3 6.28 -8.96 -3.26
C ARG A 3 6.38 -8.12 -4.52
N ILE A 4 5.26 -7.56 -4.96
CA ILE A 4 5.26 -6.53 -6.01
C ILE A 4 5.89 -5.26 -5.43
N ARG A 5 6.86 -4.70 -6.15
CA ARG A 5 7.55 -3.45 -5.80
C ARG A 5 7.54 -2.51 -7.00
N THR A 6 7.56 -1.21 -6.74
CA THR A 6 7.52 -0.17 -7.79
C THR A 6 8.93 0.32 -8.08
N ILE A 7 9.27 0.47 -9.37
CA ILE A 7 10.50 1.13 -9.79
C ILE A 7 10.24 2.64 -9.91
N LYS A 8 10.88 3.43 -9.05
CA LYS A 8 10.77 4.89 -9.07
C LYS A 8 11.51 5.46 -10.28
N PRO A 9 11.03 6.54 -10.94
CA PRO A 9 11.74 7.17 -12.05
C PRO A 9 13.17 7.64 -11.71
N GLN A 10 13.43 7.97 -10.45
CA GLN A 10 14.75 8.37 -9.96
C GLN A 10 15.78 7.24 -10.02
N PHE A 11 15.35 5.98 -10.02
CA PHE A 11 16.22 4.81 -10.11
C PHE A 11 17.17 4.91 -11.31
N TRP A 12 16.63 5.26 -12.48
CA TRP A 12 17.39 5.35 -13.73
C TRP A 12 18.40 6.51 -13.77
N ARG A 13 18.33 7.43 -12.79
CA ARG A 13 19.23 8.58 -12.67
C ARG A 13 20.18 8.46 -11.48
N SER A 14 20.15 7.35 -10.75
CA SER A 14 21.03 7.11 -9.62
C SER A 14 22.46 6.87 -10.13
N PRO A 15 23.47 7.63 -9.68
CA PRO A 15 24.87 7.43 -10.10
C PRO A 15 25.32 5.98 -9.92
N ASP A 16 25.02 5.36 -8.76
CA ASP A 16 25.37 3.97 -8.49
C ASP A 16 24.78 2.98 -9.50
N VAL A 17 23.52 3.20 -9.90
CA VAL A 17 22.81 2.32 -10.86
C VAL A 17 23.33 2.53 -12.29
N MET A 18 23.73 3.75 -12.63
CA MET A 18 24.27 4.08 -13.96
C MET A 18 25.60 3.39 -14.21
N GLU A 19 26.39 3.11 -13.18
CA GLU A 19 27.66 2.39 -13.30
C GLU A 19 27.52 0.86 -13.35
N LEU A 20 26.36 0.32 -12.99
CA LEU A 20 26.07 -1.11 -13.11
C LEU A 20 25.81 -1.54 -14.55
N ASP A 21 26.16 -2.77 -14.90
CA ASP A 21 25.77 -3.41 -16.16
C ASP A 21 24.28 -3.80 -16.19
N TYR A 22 23.77 -4.26 -17.34
CA TYR A 22 22.36 -4.63 -17.49
C TYR A 22 21.93 -5.78 -16.58
N PHE A 23 22.78 -6.79 -16.40
CA PHE A 23 22.51 -7.93 -15.54
C PHE A 23 22.41 -7.50 -14.08
N GLN A 24 23.35 -6.69 -13.63
CA GLN A 24 23.39 -6.12 -12.29
C GLN A 24 22.17 -5.22 -12.03
N ARG A 25 21.81 -4.33 -12.95
CA ARG A 25 20.59 -3.50 -12.79
C ARG A 25 19.34 -4.36 -12.63
N LEU A 26 19.20 -5.40 -13.46
CA LEU A 26 18.05 -6.31 -13.43
C LEU A 26 18.01 -7.13 -12.13
N LEU A 27 19.15 -7.70 -11.72
CA LEU A 27 19.27 -8.41 -10.45
C LEU A 27 18.92 -7.49 -9.29
N PHE A 28 19.46 -6.26 -9.23
CA PHE A 28 19.20 -5.33 -8.13
C PHE A 28 17.70 -4.97 -8.01
N ILE A 29 17.00 -4.77 -9.13
CA ILE A 29 15.53 -4.63 -9.13
C ILE A 29 14.86 -5.90 -8.61
N GLY A 30 15.27 -7.08 -9.08
CA GLY A 30 14.72 -8.36 -8.66
C GLY A 30 14.91 -8.63 -7.16
N LEU A 31 16.02 -8.18 -6.56
CA LEU A 31 16.25 -8.26 -5.12
C LEU A 31 15.17 -7.51 -4.32
N TRP A 32 14.56 -6.46 -4.86
CA TRP A 32 13.48 -5.76 -4.18
C TRP A 32 12.23 -6.64 -4.03
N ASN A 33 11.98 -7.53 -4.99
CA ASN A 33 10.88 -8.48 -4.94
C ASN A 33 11.13 -9.57 -3.88
N LEU A 34 12.39 -10.01 -3.74
CA LEU A 34 12.80 -11.05 -2.79
C LEU A 34 12.94 -10.51 -1.35
N ALA A 35 13.28 -9.22 -1.21
CA ALA A 35 13.43 -8.58 0.09
C ALA A 35 12.08 -8.34 0.80
N ASP A 36 12.13 -8.45 2.12
CA ASP A 36 11.03 -8.07 2.99
C ASP A 36 10.81 -6.54 3.06
N ASP A 37 9.89 -6.09 3.92
CA ASP A 37 9.51 -4.68 4.01
C ASP A 37 10.60 -3.78 4.60
N GLU A 38 11.65 -4.36 5.17
CA GLU A 38 12.82 -3.67 5.70
C GLU A 38 14.05 -3.82 4.79
N GLY A 39 13.87 -4.36 3.58
CA GLY A 39 14.94 -4.47 2.58
C GLY A 39 15.89 -5.62 2.86
N ARG A 40 15.46 -6.65 3.61
CA ARG A 40 16.28 -7.80 3.98
C ARG A 40 15.83 -9.07 3.29
N GLY A 41 16.77 -9.94 2.94
CA GLY A 41 16.50 -11.21 2.28
C GLY A 41 17.52 -12.29 2.63
N VAL A 42 17.22 -13.53 2.29
CA VAL A 42 18.18 -14.64 2.42
C VAL A 42 19.21 -14.52 1.29
N TYR A 43 20.49 -14.64 1.63
CA TYR A 43 21.55 -14.70 0.63
C TYR A 43 21.88 -16.15 0.35
N ASP A 44 21.33 -16.64 -0.76
CA ASP A 44 21.72 -17.89 -1.39
C ASP A 44 21.76 -17.67 -2.91
N PRO A 45 22.96 -17.54 -3.52
CA PRO A 45 23.09 -17.25 -4.95
C PRO A 45 22.35 -18.25 -5.85
N ALA A 46 22.28 -19.52 -5.46
CA ALA A 46 21.56 -20.55 -6.21
C ALA A 46 20.05 -20.30 -6.22
N SER A 47 19.44 -20.09 -5.05
CA SER A 47 18.00 -19.76 -4.97
C SER A 47 17.68 -18.44 -5.66
N ILE A 48 18.52 -17.40 -5.47
CA ILE A 48 18.31 -16.09 -6.13
C ILE A 48 18.36 -16.24 -7.66
N ALA A 49 19.33 -16.99 -8.18
CA ALA A 49 19.42 -17.25 -9.62
C ALA A 49 18.22 -18.05 -10.14
N ALA A 50 17.79 -19.10 -9.42
CA ALA A 50 16.63 -19.90 -9.80
C ALA A 50 15.32 -19.10 -9.80
N ASP A 51 15.15 -18.18 -8.85
CA ASP A 51 13.95 -17.35 -8.72
C ASP A 51 13.88 -16.21 -9.76
N LEU A 52 15.01 -15.59 -10.09
CA LEU A 52 15.04 -14.38 -10.94
C LEU A 52 15.45 -14.64 -12.40
N PHE A 53 16.23 -15.68 -12.65
CA PHE A 53 16.86 -15.97 -13.94
C PHE A 53 16.64 -17.44 -14.33
N LEU A 54 15.38 -17.88 -14.30
CA LEU A 54 15.01 -19.29 -14.47
C LEU A 54 15.58 -19.92 -15.75
N THR A 55 15.53 -19.19 -16.87
CA THR A 55 16.03 -19.67 -18.17
C THR A 55 17.54 -19.83 -18.14
N GLU A 56 18.26 -18.80 -17.69
CA GLU A 56 19.72 -18.81 -17.58
C GLU A 56 20.19 -19.87 -16.58
N PHE A 57 19.47 -20.03 -15.47
CA PHE A 57 19.70 -21.08 -14.49
C PHE A 57 19.49 -22.47 -15.07
N SER A 58 18.46 -22.69 -15.90
CA SER A 58 18.25 -23.98 -16.55
C SER A 58 19.32 -24.32 -17.58
N LEU A 59 19.89 -23.33 -18.27
CA LEU A 59 20.88 -23.53 -19.33
C LEU A 59 22.31 -23.62 -18.78
N ASN A 60 22.66 -22.78 -17.82
CA ASN A 60 23.99 -22.71 -17.23
C ASN A 60 23.92 -22.35 -15.73
N PRO A 61 23.56 -23.30 -14.84
CA PRO A 61 23.43 -23.04 -13.41
C PRO A 61 24.70 -22.47 -12.78
N HIS A 62 25.86 -23.04 -13.11
CA HIS A 62 27.12 -22.62 -12.49
C HIS A 62 27.53 -21.20 -12.91
N GLY A 63 27.33 -20.84 -14.19
CA GLY A 63 27.59 -19.50 -14.70
C GLY A 63 26.73 -18.45 -14.01
N ILE A 64 25.41 -18.64 -14.00
CA ILE A 64 24.49 -17.65 -13.42
C ILE A 64 24.70 -17.49 -11.91
N ILE A 65 24.99 -18.58 -11.18
CA ILE A 65 25.32 -18.52 -9.74
C ILE A 65 26.57 -17.68 -9.50
N THR A 66 27.59 -17.86 -10.35
CA THR A 66 28.84 -17.10 -10.28
C THR A 66 28.59 -15.62 -10.60
N ASP A 67 27.76 -15.32 -11.59
CA ASP A 67 27.43 -13.95 -11.97
C ASP A 67 26.62 -13.24 -10.88
N VAL A 68 25.63 -13.91 -10.26
CA VAL A 68 24.92 -13.40 -9.07
C VAL A 68 25.91 -13.11 -7.95
N SER A 69 26.81 -14.04 -7.63
CA SER A 69 27.81 -13.85 -6.58
C SER A 69 28.73 -12.66 -6.86
N ARG A 70 29.18 -12.50 -8.11
CA ARG A 70 30.00 -11.36 -8.55
C ARG A 70 29.25 -10.04 -8.43
N ALA A 71 27.98 -10.01 -8.81
CA ALA A 71 27.14 -8.82 -8.69
C ALA A 71 26.94 -8.40 -7.22
N PHE A 72 26.77 -9.35 -6.29
CA PHE A 72 26.71 -9.03 -4.86
C PHE A 72 28.02 -8.45 -4.31
N SER A 73 29.17 -8.93 -4.79
CA SER A 73 30.47 -8.32 -4.46
C SER A 73 30.56 -6.87 -4.95
N GLU A 74 30.06 -6.59 -6.15
CA GLU A 74 30.01 -5.23 -6.71
C GLU A 74 29.03 -4.32 -5.97
N TYR A 75 27.86 -4.82 -5.57
CA TYR A 75 26.95 -4.05 -4.72
C TYR A 75 27.54 -3.74 -3.35
N SER A 76 28.32 -4.68 -2.79
CA SER A 76 28.98 -4.50 -1.51
C SER A 76 30.09 -3.45 -1.59
N SER A 77 30.90 -3.45 -2.65
CA SER A 77 31.94 -2.43 -2.85
C SER A 77 31.37 -1.02 -2.99
N ARG A 78 30.14 -0.90 -3.51
CA ARG A 78 29.39 0.36 -3.70
C ARG A 78 28.47 0.73 -2.54
N SER A 79 28.44 -0.04 -1.45
CA SER A 79 27.50 0.17 -0.34
C SER A 79 26.01 0.19 -0.75
N MET A 80 25.63 -0.56 -1.79
CA MET A 80 24.23 -0.72 -2.20
C MET A 80 23.55 -1.86 -1.44
N VAL A 81 24.26 -2.97 -1.29
CA VAL A 81 23.78 -4.19 -0.60
C VAL A 81 24.90 -4.71 0.29
N ALA A 82 24.57 -5.08 1.52
CA ALA A 82 25.49 -5.77 2.42
C ALA A 82 25.08 -7.24 2.58
N VAL A 83 26.04 -8.15 2.47
CA VAL A 83 25.88 -9.57 2.81
C VAL A 83 26.43 -9.81 4.21
N TYR A 84 25.68 -10.52 5.06
CA TYR A 84 26.06 -10.79 6.44
C TYR A 84 25.57 -12.17 6.88
N GLU A 85 26.15 -12.71 7.96
CA GLU A 85 25.83 -14.03 8.47
C GLU A 85 25.21 -13.95 9.88
N VAL A 86 24.11 -14.67 10.12
CA VAL A 86 23.50 -14.82 11.44
C VAL A 86 23.15 -16.28 11.70
N LYS A 87 23.67 -16.83 12.81
CA LYS A 87 23.48 -18.25 13.19
C LYS A 87 23.79 -19.22 12.04
N LYS A 88 24.94 -19.04 11.36
CA LYS A 88 25.38 -19.85 10.20
C LYS A 88 24.51 -19.77 8.95
N ARG A 89 23.65 -18.76 8.84
CA ARG A 89 22.85 -18.48 7.64
C ARG A 89 23.21 -17.12 7.10
N GLN A 90 23.37 -17.03 5.78
CA GLN A 90 23.70 -15.78 5.12
C GLN A 90 22.44 -15.04 4.68
N PHE A 91 22.49 -13.72 4.81
CA PHE A 91 21.42 -12.80 4.49
C PHE A 91 22.00 -11.61 3.74
N PHE A 92 21.15 -10.88 3.04
CA PHE A 92 21.49 -9.60 2.46
C PHE A 92 20.57 -8.50 2.99
N GLN A 93 21.07 -7.27 3.00
CA GLN A 93 20.31 -6.07 3.32
C GLN A 93 20.64 -4.97 2.32
N ILE A 94 19.60 -4.42 1.70
CA ILE A 94 19.70 -3.24 0.84
C ILE A 94 19.85 -2.02 1.76
N LEU A 95 20.99 -1.32 1.69
CA LEU A 95 21.34 -0.31 2.70
C LEU A 95 20.44 0.93 2.62
N GLN A 96 20.23 1.47 1.41
CA GLN A 96 19.38 2.63 1.16
C GLN A 96 17.93 2.23 0.81
N TRP A 97 17.38 1.21 1.47
CA TRP A 97 16.06 0.65 1.14
C TRP A 97 14.94 1.71 1.09
N GLN A 98 14.92 2.68 2.00
CA GLN A 98 13.88 3.72 2.05
C GLN A 98 13.95 4.69 0.86
N GLU A 99 15.13 4.84 0.25
CA GLU A 99 15.31 5.64 -0.95
C GLU A 99 14.74 4.91 -2.18
N HIS A 100 14.82 3.58 -2.19
CA HIS A 100 14.27 2.74 -3.27
C HIS A 100 12.78 2.42 -3.11
N GLN A 101 12.32 2.09 -1.90
CA GLN A 101 10.96 1.62 -1.64
C GLN A 101 10.28 2.39 -0.51
N ARG A 102 9.02 2.77 -0.72
CA ARG A 102 8.15 3.32 0.33
C ARG A 102 7.07 2.29 0.63
N VAL A 103 7.21 1.57 1.75
CA VAL A 103 6.28 0.51 2.12
C VAL A 103 5.22 1.05 3.09
N ASN A 104 3.97 1.12 2.63
CA ASN A 104 2.84 1.44 3.51
C ASN A 104 2.46 0.21 4.35
N ARG A 105 2.33 0.39 5.67
CA ARG A 105 2.02 -0.68 6.64
C ARG A 105 3.04 -1.83 6.59
N ALA A 106 4.32 -1.48 6.67
CA ALA A 106 5.42 -2.43 6.71
C ALA A 106 5.23 -3.48 7.82
N SER A 107 5.46 -4.74 7.48
CA SER A 107 5.52 -5.83 8.46
C SER A 107 6.91 -5.85 9.11
N LYS A 108 6.98 -6.10 10.42
CA LYS A 108 8.26 -6.30 11.10
C LYS A 108 8.97 -7.50 10.48
N SER A 109 10.23 -7.31 10.08
CA SER A 109 10.97 -8.39 9.45
C SER A 109 11.38 -9.47 10.45
N GLN A 110 11.37 -10.71 9.95
CA GLN A 110 11.78 -11.92 10.67
C GLN A 110 13.25 -12.26 10.44
N ILE A 111 13.90 -11.54 9.52
CA ILE A 111 15.32 -11.67 9.25
C ILE A 111 16.06 -10.81 10.29
N PRO A 112 17.14 -11.27 10.94
CA PRO A 112 17.88 -10.44 11.89
C PRO A 112 18.60 -9.28 11.17
N PRO A 113 18.77 -8.10 11.78
CA PRO A 113 19.51 -7.01 11.14
C PRO A 113 21.01 -7.28 11.20
N MET A 114 21.78 -6.71 10.26
CA MET A 114 23.24 -6.85 10.20
C MET A 114 23.93 -6.49 11.54
N THR A 115 23.38 -5.54 12.30
CA THR A 115 23.95 -5.07 13.58
C THR A 115 23.72 -6.02 14.77
N SER A 116 22.91 -7.07 14.64
CA SER A 116 22.46 -7.89 15.78
C SER A 116 23.52 -8.79 16.44
N TRP A 117 24.74 -8.90 15.90
CA TRP A 117 25.81 -9.71 16.52
C TRP A 117 26.64 -8.98 17.60
N ASN A 118 26.53 -7.66 17.72
CA ASN A 118 27.32 -6.88 18.68
C ASN A 118 26.56 -6.57 19.99
N GLU A 119 25.48 -7.30 20.29
CA GLU A 119 24.70 -7.07 21.52
C GLU A 119 25.10 -7.99 22.68
N GLU A 120 25.84 -9.09 22.45
CA GLU A 120 26.31 -9.98 23.52
C GLU A 120 27.43 -9.37 24.40
N THR A 121 28.06 -8.28 23.96
CA THR A 121 28.99 -7.49 24.79
C THR A 121 28.36 -6.25 25.42
N LYS A 122 27.04 -6.04 25.25
CA LYS A 122 26.32 -4.87 25.78
C LYS A 122 25.43 -5.17 26.98
N LEU A 123 25.39 -6.41 27.46
CA LEU A 123 24.57 -6.83 28.61
C LEU A 123 25.28 -6.73 29.97
N ILE A 124 26.36 -5.95 30.06
CA ILE A 124 26.90 -5.47 31.32
C ILE A 124 27.04 -3.95 31.22
N SER A 125 25.92 -3.24 31.39
CA SER A 125 25.84 -1.98 32.15
C SER A 125 24.44 -1.38 31.96
N GLU A 126 23.66 -1.52 33.03
CA GLU A 126 22.71 -0.54 33.56
C GLU A 126 21.39 -0.24 32.83
N ASP A 127 20.33 -0.50 33.60
CA ASP A 127 19.07 0.23 33.60
C ASP A 127 19.28 1.74 33.42
N SER A 128 18.66 2.31 32.39
CA SER A 128 18.26 3.72 32.40
C SER A 128 17.15 4.01 31.40
N LEU A 129 15.94 4.12 31.95
CA LEU A 129 14.90 5.08 31.63
C LEU A 129 14.82 5.57 30.17
N ASN A 130 13.81 5.07 29.44
CA ASN A 130 13.30 5.76 28.27
C ASN A 130 12.74 7.13 28.67
N THR A 131 13.51 8.19 28.43
CA THR A 131 13.08 9.58 28.44
C THR A 131 12.20 9.83 27.22
N HIS A 132 10.89 9.96 27.45
CA HIS A 132 9.98 10.60 26.50
C HIS A 132 10.36 12.08 26.33
N GLY A 133 10.60 12.49 25.09
CA GLY A 133 10.25 13.82 24.58
C GLY A 133 11.19 14.99 24.95
N GLY A 134 11.98 15.43 23.97
CA GLY A 134 12.57 16.77 23.93
C GLY A 134 12.19 17.48 22.64
N LEU A 135 11.29 18.46 22.73
CA LEU A 135 10.94 19.43 21.68
C LEU A 135 12.02 20.51 21.57
N THR A 136 12.26 21.05 20.38
CA THR A 136 12.86 22.39 20.20
C THR A 136 11.82 23.40 19.69
N LEU A 137 11.90 24.58 20.31
CA LEU A 137 11.11 25.82 20.15
C LEU A 137 11.27 26.46 18.75
N GLY A 138 10.39 27.34 18.25
CA GLY A 138 9.30 28.12 18.89
C GLY A 138 8.29 28.59 17.82
N ILE A 139 7.27 29.43 18.07
CA ILE A 139 7.17 30.62 18.91
C ILE A 139 5.67 30.95 19.14
N ARG A 140 5.37 31.29 20.41
CA ARG A 140 4.36 32.20 21.01
C ARG A 140 2.84 31.90 20.98
N ASN A 141 2.37 31.62 22.21
CA ASN A 141 1.47 32.41 23.08
C ASN A 141 0.04 32.78 22.62
N LYS A 142 -0.93 32.24 23.35
CA LYS A 142 -1.72 32.93 24.41
C LYS A 142 -2.49 31.83 25.19
N GLU A 143 -2.22 31.64 26.49
CA GLU A 143 -3.00 32.17 27.64
C GLU A 143 -4.50 31.88 27.50
N GLN A 144 -5.29 31.36 28.45
CA GLN A 144 -5.29 30.97 29.87
C GLN A 144 -6.66 30.23 30.02
N GLY A 145 -7.03 29.38 30.99
CA GLY A 145 -6.49 28.90 32.26
C GLY A 145 -7.15 27.53 32.60
N ILE A 146 -6.55 26.72 33.49
CA ILE A 146 -6.91 26.60 34.94
C ILE A 146 -8.34 26.01 35.10
N ARG A 147 -8.63 24.86 35.73
CA ARG A 147 -8.04 24.11 36.86
C ARG A 147 -8.72 22.72 36.97
N ASN A 148 -8.00 21.71 37.48
CA ASN A 148 -8.31 20.77 38.59
C ASN A 148 -9.78 20.36 38.88
N LYS A 149 -10.14 19.20 39.43
CA LYS A 149 -9.50 17.93 39.86
C LYS A 149 -10.66 17.13 40.52
N GLU A 150 -10.70 15.83 40.24
CA GLU A 150 -11.26 14.67 41.00
C GLU A 150 -12.53 14.75 41.89
N LYS A 151 -13.33 13.66 41.76
CA LYS A 151 -14.19 12.96 42.76
C LYS A 151 -15.41 13.76 43.28
N ASP A 152 -16.59 13.19 43.50
CA ASP A 152 -16.94 11.86 44.00
C ASP A 152 -18.41 11.47 43.64
N MET A 153 -18.74 10.22 43.95
CA MET A 153 -19.99 9.46 43.82
C MET A 153 -21.31 10.15 44.21
N SER A 154 -22.38 9.88 43.45
CA SER A 154 -23.68 9.31 43.92
C SER A 154 -24.77 9.34 42.83
N GLU A 155 -25.37 8.18 42.54
CA GLU A 155 -26.71 7.99 41.94
C GLU A 155 -27.79 8.54 42.90
N PRO A 156 -28.97 9.04 42.44
CA PRO A 156 -30.01 8.19 41.83
C PRO A 156 -30.87 8.81 40.69
N SER A 157 -31.31 7.92 39.80
CA SER A 157 -32.65 7.80 39.20
C SER A 157 -33.33 8.95 38.42
N SER A 158 -33.92 8.53 37.28
CA SER A 158 -35.05 9.09 36.51
C SER A 158 -34.82 10.31 35.59
N ASP A 159 -34.26 9.99 34.42
CA ASP A 159 -34.92 10.10 33.10
C ASP A 159 -35.46 11.46 32.61
N VAL A 160 -34.55 12.36 32.17
CA VAL A 160 -34.68 13.15 30.91
C VAL A 160 -33.25 13.48 30.43
N SER A 161 -32.71 12.74 29.46
CA SER A 161 -31.30 12.88 29.07
C SER A 161 -31.02 14.05 28.11
N ALA A 162 -30.33 15.08 28.60
CA ALA A 162 -29.55 16.02 27.79
C ALA A 162 -28.31 15.33 27.15
N PRO A 163 -27.77 15.79 26.01
CA PRO A 163 -26.87 14.99 25.17
C PRO A 163 -25.41 14.94 25.67
N LYS A 164 -24.80 13.75 25.55
CA LYS A 164 -23.42 13.38 25.98
C LYS A 164 -22.33 13.98 25.07
N PRO A 165 -21.04 14.04 25.51
CA PRO A 165 -19.99 14.89 24.90
C PRO A 165 -19.33 14.31 23.63
N ASN A 166 -20.03 13.49 22.84
CA ASN A 166 -19.51 12.96 21.57
C ASN A 166 -20.58 12.92 20.48
N THR A 167 -21.51 13.87 20.55
CA THR A 167 -22.67 13.93 19.66
C THR A 167 -22.24 14.43 18.29
N TYR A 168 -22.29 13.53 17.31
CA TYR A 168 -22.22 13.91 15.90
C TYR A 168 -23.42 14.82 15.56
N PRO A 169 -23.28 15.76 14.60
CA PRO A 169 -24.42 16.57 14.15
C PRO A 169 -25.58 15.66 13.73
N THR A 170 -26.82 16.03 14.08
CA THR A 170 -28.02 15.24 13.78
C THR A 170 -28.16 14.96 12.29
N GLU A 171 -27.92 15.97 11.44
CA GLU A 171 -27.92 15.85 9.98
C GLU A 171 -26.91 14.82 9.48
N PHE A 172 -25.70 14.80 10.06
CA PHE A 172 -24.69 13.80 9.72
C PHE A 172 -25.11 12.39 10.14
N GLU A 173 -25.76 12.24 11.30
CA GLU A 173 -26.25 10.94 11.74
C GLU A 173 -27.34 10.41 10.79
N GLN A 174 -28.26 11.28 10.36
CA GLN A 174 -29.29 10.93 9.39
C GLN A 174 -28.67 10.50 8.06
N TRP A 175 -27.68 11.24 7.57
CA TRP A 175 -26.92 10.87 6.37
C TRP A 175 -26.15 9.55 6.54
N TRP A 176 -25.52 9.34 7.68
CA TRP A 176 -24.75 8.14 7.99
C TRP A 176 -25.62 6.87 7.98
N GLN A 177 -26.84 6.96 8.52
CA GLN A 177 -27.80 5.86 8.52
C GLN A 177 -28.38 5.59 7.12
N ALA A 178 -28.54 6.61 6.29
CA ALA A 178 -29.04 6.47 4.93
C ALA A 178 -28.04 5.76 3.99
N TYR A 179 -26.74 5.82 4.28
CA TYR A 179 -25.72 5.29 3.39
C TYR A 179 -25.64 3.74 3.44
N PRO A 180 -25.77 3.04 2.30
CA PRO A 180 -26.00 1.58 2.24
C PRO A 180 -24.82 0.73 2.72
N ARG A 181 -23.60 1.27 2.73
CA ARG A 181 -22.40 0.54 3.18
C ARG A 181 -21.55 1.36 4.15
N HIS A 182 -21.71 1.12 5.45
CA HIS A 182 -20.91 1.78 6.48
C HIS A 182 -20.22 0.82 7.48
N LYS A 183 -20.33 -0.51 7.30
CA LYS A 183 -19.56 -1.51 8.09
C LYS A 183 -18.06 -1.34 7.86
N ASN A 184 -17.26 -1.30 8.92
CA ASN A 184 -15.82 -1.01 8.92
C ASN A 184 -15.43 0.38 8.37
N ALA A 185 -16.38 1.28 8.15
CA ALA A 185 -16.10 2.66 7.77
C ALA A 185 -15.81 3.52 9.02
N SER A 186 -14.83 4.43 8.91
CA SER A 186 -14.47 5.31 10.02
C SER A 186 -15.43 6.51 10.11
N LYS A 187 -16.38 6.47 11.05
CA LYS A 187 -17.37 7.54 11.27
C LYS A 187 -16.73 8.93 11.45
N LYS A 188 -15.62 9.02 12.20
CA LYS A 188 -14.84 10.25 12.37
C LYS A 188 -14.25 10.77 11.04
N LYS A 189 -13.73 9.90 10.18
CA LYS A 189 -13.20 10.32 8.86
C LYS A 189 -14.33 10.75 7.93
N SER A 190 -15.44 10.02 7.94
CA SER A 190 -16.60 10.36 7.12
C SER A 190 -17.25 11.68 7.54
N LEU A 191 -17.28 12.01 8.84
CA LEU A 191 -17.70 13.34 9.31
C LEU A 191 -16.85 14.46 8.72
N ASN A 192 -15.52 14.27 8.69
CA ASN A 192 -14.61 15.26 8.12
C ASN A 192 -14.80 15.43 6.60
N SER A 193 -15.05 14.34 5.88
CA SER A 193 -15.38 14.40 4.45
C SER A 193 -16.76 15.01 4.21
N TRP A 194 -17.75 14.71 5.06
CA TRP A 194 -19.10 15.25 4.96
C TRP A 194 -19.09 16.77 5.14
N ARG A 195 -18.38 17.28 6.16
CA ARG A 195 -18.15 18.72 6.34
C ARG A 195 -17.44 19.39 5.16
N LYS A 196 -16.64 18.66 4.37
CA LYS A 196 -16.04 19.19 3.15
C LYS A 196 -17.05 19.22 2.00
N ALA A 197 -17.87 18.18 1.85
CA ALA A 197 -18.94 18.13 0.87
C ALA A 197 -19.95 19.26 1.08
N LEU A 198 -20.28 19.60 2.34
CA LEU A 198 -21.16 20.72 2.68
C LEU A 198 -20.69 22.11 2.21
N LYS A 199 -19.43 22.24 1.76
CA LYS A 199 -18.94 23.48 1.14
C LYS A 199 -19.38 23.62 -0.31
N VAL A 200 -19.85 22.53 -0.92
CA VAL A 200 -20.21 22.43 -2.34
C VAL A 200 -21.71 22.20 -2.49
N ILE A 201 -22.30 21.37 -1.63
CA ILE A 201 -23.71 20.96 -1.69
C ILE A 201 -24.39 21.13 -0.33
N ASP A 202 -25.68 21.44 -0.34
CA ASP A 202 -26.48 21.56 0.88
C ASP A 202 -26.69 20.19 1.58
N ALA A 203 -26.86 20.21 2.91
CA ALA A 203 -26.99 19.01 3.72
C ALA A 203 -28.24 18.19 3.38
N ASP A 204 -29.37 18.85 3.13
CA ASP A 204 -30.63 18.17 2.83
C ASP A 204 -30.62 17.58 1.42
N HIS A 205 -30.08 18.33 0.46
CA HIS A 205 -29.92 17.86 -0.92
C HIS A 205 -28.96 16.66 -1.00
N LEU A 206 -27.84 16.69 -0.25
CA LEU A 206 -26.91 15.57 -0.17
C LEU A 206 -27.56 14.33 0.43
N LEU A 207 -28.43 14.48 1.43
CA LEU A 207 -29.18 13.38 2.02
C LEU A 207 -30.18 12.77 1.04
N GLU A 208 -30.88 13.59 0.27
CA GLU A 208 -31.81 13.16 -0.77
C GLU A 208 -31.11 12.32 -1.85
N LEU A 209 -30.00 12.80 -2.42
CA LEU A 209 -29.19 12.06 -3.40
C LEU A 209 -28.64 10.77 -2.80
N THR A 210 -28.25 10.77 -1.53
CA THR A 210 -27.76 9.55 -0.85
C THR A 210 -28.87 8.50 -0.71
N ARG A 211 -30.11 8.91 -0.44
CA ARG A 211 -31.26 7.99 -0.36
C ARG A 211 -31.62 7.42 -1.74
N ALA A 212 -31.60 8.24 -2.78
CA ALA A 212 -31.79 7.77 -4.16
C ALA A 212 -30.71 6.74 -4.53
N TYR A 213 -29.44 7.05 -4.23
CA TYR A 213 -28.33 6.12 -4.43
C TYR A 213 -28.46 4.82 -3.62
N ALA A 214 -29.00 4.87 -2.39
CA ALA A 214 -29.19 3.69 -1.56
C ALA A 214 -30.24 2.72 -2.15
N MET A 215 -31.24 3.24 -2.86
CA MET A 215 -32.26 2.43 -3.54
C MET A 215 -31.71 1.77 -4.80
N ASN A 216 -30.84 2.47 -5.53
CA ASN A 216 -30.23 1.95 -6.75
C ASN A 216 -28.72 2.26 -6.79
N PRO A 217 -27.90 1.47 -6.08
CA PRO A 217 -26.45 1.71 -6.04
C PRO A 217 -25.73 1.29 -7.34
N GLY A 218 -26.47 0.79 -8.35
CA GLY A 218 -25.93 0.28 -9.62
C GLY A 218 -25.17 -1.05 -9.51
N VAL A 219 -25.14 -1.67 -8.32
CA VAL A 219 -24.46 -2.94 -8.04
C VAL A 219 -25.29 -3.82 -7.12
N ASP A 220 -25.31 -5.12 -7.39
CA ASP A 220 -26.07 -6.10 -6.59
C ASP A 220 -25.36 -6.44 -5.26
N GLU A 221 -24.04 -6.30 -5.21
CA GLU A 221 -23.23 -6.67 -4.04
C GLU A 221 -22.85 -5.46 -3.17
N ILE A 222 -23.36 -5.42 -1.92
CA ILE A 222 -23.09 -4.35 -0.94
C ILE A 222 -21.58 -4.08 -0.74
N ARG A 223 -20.72 -5.10 -0.87
CA ARG A 223 -19.26 -4.95 -0.71
C ARG A 223 -18.61 -4.11 -1.82
N LEU A 224 -19.22 -4.02 -2.99
CA LEU A 224 -18.75 -3.26 -4.15
C LEU A 224 -19.14 -1.78 -4.06
N ILE A 225 -20.16 -1.46 -3.26
CA ILE A 225 -20.54 -0.08 -2.97
C ILE A 225 -19.34 0.64 -2.31
N PRO A 226 -18.90 1.81 -2.79
CA PRO A 226 -17.78 2.53 -2.18
C PRO A 226 -18.06 2.87 -0.71
N HIS A 227 -17.00 3.02 0.09
CA HIS A 227 -17.16 3.53 1.46
C HIS A 227 -17.60 5.01 1.44
N PRO A 228 -18.34 5.47 2.48
CA PRO A 228 -18.91 6.82 2.55
C PRO A 228 -17.85 7.92 2.35
N THR A 229 -16.65 7.73 2.91
CA THR A 229 -15.53 8.68 2.74
C THR A 229 -15.10 8.80 1.28
N THR A 230 -15.02 7.70 0.54
CA THR A 230 -14.63 7.68 -0.88
C THR A 230 -15.73 8.31 -1.73
N TRP A 231 -16.98 7.92 -1.51
CA TRP A 231 -18.14 8.46 -2.21
C TRP A 231 -18.25 9.98 -2.03
N LEU A 232 -18.00 10.48 -0.81
CA LEU A 232 -17.99 11.91 -0.54
C LEU A 232 -16.79 12.66 -1.15
N ASN A 233 -15.58 12.10 -1.05
CA ASN A 233 -14.38 12.80 -1.54
C ASN A 233 -14.36 12.90 -3.08
N GLU A 234 -14.95 11.93 -3.76
CA GLU A 234 -15.02 11.89 -5.23
C GLU A 234 -16.31 12.51 -5.78
N GLN A 235 -17.10 13.17 -4.93
CA GLN A 235 -18.33 13.88 -5.33
C GLN A 235 -19.30 13.02 -6.14
N ARG A 236 -19.40 11.72 -5.82
CA ARG A 236 -20.19 10.75 -6.59
C ARG A 236 -21.71 10.99 -6.53
N TRP A 237 -22.16 11.94 -5.73
CA TRP A 237 -23.54 12.43 -5.76
C TRP A 237 -23.87 13.17 -7.07
N GLU A 238 -22.89 13.73 -7.79
CA GLU A 238 -23.10 14.44 -9.06
C GLU A 238 -23.63 13.54 -10.18
N SER A 239 -23.39 12.23 -10.09
CA SER A 239 -23.87 11.26 -11.08
C SER A 239 -25.23 10.65 -10.76
N VAL A 240 -25.82 10.98 -9.60
CA VAL A 240 -27.13 10.46 -9.18
C VAL A 240 -28.21 11.33 -9.81
N ASN A 241 -29.02 10.76 -10.72
CA ASN A 241 -30.08 11.48 -11.42
C ASN A 241 -31.46 11.01 -10.94
N ASP A 242 -32.51 11.82 -11.15
CA ASP A 242 -33.89 11.49 -10.79
C ASP A 242 -34.38 10.16 -11.41
N ALA A 243 -33.77 9.71 -12.51
CA ALA A 243 -34.06 8.42 -13.16
C ALA A 243 -33.62 7.19 -12.35
N ASP A 244 -32.77 7.34 -11.33
CA ASP A 244 -32.31 6.25 -10.46
C ASP A 244 -33.37 5.79 -9.44
N THR A 245 -34.51 6.48 -9.37
CA THR A 245 -35.66 6.08 -8.55
C THR A 245 -36.41 4.84 -9.06
N GLN A 246 -36.11 4.37 -10.28
CA GLN A 246 -36.72 3.14 -10.80
C GLN A 246 -35.90 1.89 -10.41
N PRO A 247 -36.51 0.87 -9.78
CA PRO A 247 -35.81 -0.36 -9.42
C PRO A 247 -35.30 -1.07 -10.67
N LEU A 248 -34.05 -1.55 -10.62
CA LEU A 248 -33.44 -2.33 -11.70
C LEU A 248 -34.33 -3.52 -12.08
N PRO A 249 -34.59 -3.78 -13.38
CA PRO A 249 -35.23 -5.01 -13.78
C PRO A 249 -34.33 -6.19 -13.35
N HIS A 250 -34.90 -7.15 -12.62
CA HIS A 250 -34.18 -8.37 -12.24
C HIS A 250 -33.55 -9.01 -13.48
N LYS A 251 -32.22 -8.96 -13.59
CA LYS A 251 -31.49 -9.72 -14.60
C LYS A 251 -31.72 -11.20 -14.29
N ARG A 252 -32.53 -11.87 -15.12
CA ARG A 252 -32.54 -13.33 -15.21
C ARG A 252 -31.09 -13.78 -15.36
N LYS A 253 -30.66 -14.75 -14.55
CA LYS A 253 -29.38 -15.45 -14.70
C LYS A 253 -29.33 -16.09 -16.08
N GLY A 254 -28.88 -15.31 -17.07
CA GLY A 254 -28.56 -15.79 -18.41
C GLY A 254 -27.21 -16.47 -18.33
N GLY A 255 -27.22 -17.78 -18.57
CA GLY A 255 -26.01 -18.53 -18.84
C GLY A 255 -25.28 -17.89 -20.01
N TRP A 256 -23.96 -17.83 -19.90
CA TRP A 256 -23.11 -17.50 -21.02
C TRP A 256 -23.26 -18.62 -22.05
N ASP A 257 -24.02 -18.37 -23.11
CA ASP A 257 -24.01 -19.20 -24.31
C ASP A 257 -22.66 -18.97 -24.99
N PHE A 258 -21.71 -19.86 -24.72
CA PHE A 258 -20.48 -19.97 -25.51
C PHE A 258 -20.87 -20.52 -26.88
N GLY A 259 -21.34 -19.64 -27.76
CA GLY A 259 -21.32 -19.89 -29.19
C GLY A 259 -19.91 -20.31 -29.59
N ARG A 260 -19.78 -21.46 -30.26
CA ARG A 260 -18.52 -22.00 -30.76
C ARG A 260 -17.77 -20.91 -31.54
N TYR A 261 -16.64 -20.48 -31.01
CA TYR A 261 -15.60 -19.80 -31.79
C TYR A 261 -14.63 -20.87 -32.28
N ASP A 262 -14.98 -21.55 -33.37
CA ASP A 262 -14.05 -22.33 -34.19
C ASP A 262 -13.34 -21.39 -35.19
N ASP A 263 -12.78 -20.28 -34.71
CA ASP A 263 -11.95 -19.38 -35.53
C ASP A 263 -10.61 -19.19 -34.81
N HIS A 264 -9.67 -20.08 -35.11
CA HIS A 264 -8.25 -19.78 -34.89
C HIS A 264 -7.88 -18.59 -35.78
N PRO A 265 -7.25 -17.52 -35.26
CA PRO A 265 -6.71 -16.48 -36.13
C PRO A 265 -5.68 -17.11 -37.08
N PRO A 266 -5.67 -16.75 -38.37
CA PRO A 266 -4.74 -17.34 -39.32
C PRO A 266 -3.29 -17.02 -38.90
N VAL A 267 -2.47 -18.07 -38.81
CA VAL A 267 -1.01 -17.94 -38.71
C VAL A 267 -0.55 -17.29 -40.00
N ILE A 268 -0.04 -16.06 -39.91
CA ILE A 268 0.54 -15.35 -41.04
C ILE A 268 2.01 -15.78 -41.09
N ASP A 269 2.41 -16.54 -42.10
CA ASP A 269 3.81 -16.85 -42.34
C ASP A 269 4.57 -15.53 -42.59
N ALA A 270 5.59 -15.27 -41.78
CA ALA A 270 6.42 -14.08 -41.93
C ALA A 270 7.23 -14.19 -43.24
N GLU A 271 6.80 -13.47 -44.28
CA GLU A 271 7.63 -13.29 -45.47
C GLU A 271 8.92 -12.56 -45.07
N VAL A 272 10.04 -13.28 -45.18
CA VAL A 272 11.38 -12.73 -45.05
C VAL A 272 11.60 -11.75 -46.21
N TYR A 273 11.53 -10.45 -45.94
CA TYR A 273 11.93 -9.44 -46.92
C TYR A 273 13.42 -9.60 -47.24
N PRO A 274 13.82 -9.82 -48.50
CA PRO A 274 15.24 -9.82 -48.85
C PRO A 274 15.79 -8.40 -48.73
N MET A 275 16.83 -8.26 -47.90
CA MET A 275 17.67 -7.05 -47.83
C MET A 275 18.15 -6.72 -49.24
N ARG A 276 17.73 -5.56 -49.77
CA ARG A 276 18.23 -5.06 -51.05
C ARG A 276 19.72 -4.78 -50.90
N GLU A 277 20.52 -5.44 -51.73
CA GLU A 277 21.93 -5.14 -51.90
C GLU A 277 22.09 -3.66 -52.27
N ILE A 278 22.84 -2.94 -51.44
CA ILE A 278 23.30 -1.59 -51.75
C ILE A 278 24.46 -1.76 -52.73
N ALA A 279 24.21 -1.49 -54.01
CA ALA A 279 25.27 -1.35 -55.00
C ALA A 279 25.92 0.04 -54.87
N GLN A 280 27.23 -0.01 -54.64
CA GLN A 280 28.31 1.00 -54.66
C GLN A 280 27.96 2.48 -54.87
#